data_AF-A0A382ZPF0-F1
#
_entry.id   AF-A0A382ZPF0-F1
#
_cell.length_a   1.000
_cell.length_b   1.000
_cell.length_c   1.000
_cell.angle_alpha   90.00
_cell.angle_beta   90.00
_cell.angle_gamma   90.00
#
_symmetry.space_group_name_H-M   'P 1'
#
loop_
_entity.id
_entity.type
_entity.pdbx_description
1 polymer ?
#
loop_
_entity_poly.entity_id
_entity_poly.type
_entity_poly.pdbx_seq_one_letter_code
_entity_poly.pdbx_strand_id
1 'polypeptide(L)'
;MMKKLNNIFALITFLYAFIIYMITMAPTTSFWDCGEFIATAITLGVPHPPGTPFYLLLGNFFSQLPTFSDLGARVNLISPIFSALAVMFLYLIIVQLIEQWRGKVKSWPDSLIVYGSAIIGAFTFAVSDSH
;
A
#
# COMPACT_ATOMS: atom_id res chain seq x y z
N MET A 1 4.00 26.13 -6.55
CA MET A 1 4.39 25.79 -5.16
C MET A 1 3.50 24.70 -4.58
N MET A 2 2.17 24.91 -4.54
CA MET A 2 1.21 23.96 -3.93
C MET A 2 1.22 22.55 -4.51
N LYS A 3 1.35 22.40 -5.84
CA LYS A 3 1.49 21.08 -6.47
C LYS A 3 2.72 20.30 -5.98
N LYS A 4 3.84 20.98 -5.70
CA LYS A 4 5.03 20.34 -5.12
C LYS A 4 4.75 19.87 -3.69
N LEU A 5 4.04 20.67 -2.91
CA LEU A 5 3.63 20.33 -1.55
C LEU A 5 2.70 19.11 -1.53
N ASN A 6 1.71 19.05 -2.43
CA ASN A 6 0.85 17.88 -2.57
C ASN A 6 1.65 16.59 -2.85
N ASN A 7 2.62 16.65 -3.77
CA ASN A 7 3.45 15.50 -4.09
C ASN A 7 4.33 15.06 -2.91
N ILE A 8 4.84 16.01 -2.12
CA ILE A 8 5.61 15.71 -0.91
C ILE A 8 4.71 14.99 0.11
N PHE A 9 3.49 15.48 0.34
CA PHE A 9 2.56 14.83 1.26
C PHE A 9 2.09 13.45 0.78
N ALA A 10 1.93 13.26 -0.53
CA ALA A 10 1.69 11.93 -1.10
C ALA A 10 2.85 10.97 -0.78
N LEU A 11 4.10 11.42 -0.98
CA LEU A 11 5.28 10.61 -0.66
C LEU A 11 5.40 10.32 0.84
N ILE A 12 5.14 11.30 1.71
CA ILE A 12 5.11 11.11 3.17
C ILE A 12 4.05 10.07 3.53
N THR A 13 2.88 10.13 2.91
CA THR A 13 1.79 9.19 3.15
C THR A 13 2.16 7.77 2.73
N PHE A 14 2.79 7.62 1.57
CA PHE A 14 3.36 6.35 1.15
C PHE A 14 4.39 5.82 2.16
N LEU A 15 5.38 6.64 2.54
CA LEU A 15 6.45 6.22 3.44
C LEU A 15 5.94 5.86 4.83
N TYR A 16 4.97 6.62 5.37
CA TYR A 16 4.32 6.33 6.64
C TYR A 16 3.68 4.94 6.63
N ALA A 17 2.81 4.67 5.65
CA ALA A 17 2.14 3.38 5.51
C ALA A 17 3.14 2.24 5.22
N PHE A 18 4.10 2.48 4.32
CA PHE A 18 5.12 1.49 3.96
C PHE A 18 5.96 1.08 5.16
N ILE A 19 6.43 2.03 5.96
CA ILE A 19 7.23 1.72 7.16
C ILE A 19 6.42 0.87 8.13
N ILE A 20 5.18 1.26 8.45
CA ILE A 20 4.32 0.52 9.36
C ILE A 20 4.10 -0.91 8.84
N TYR A 21 3.68 -1.05 7.58
CA TYR A 21 3.40 -2.36 7.01
C TYR A 21 4.65 -3.24 6.85
N MET A 22 5.81 -2.63 6.61
CA MET A 22 7.08 -3.37 6.54
C MET A 22 7.50 -3.90 7.91
N ILE A 23 7.39 -3.11 8.98
CA ILE A 23 7.76 -3.57 10.33
C ILE A 23 6.75 -4.57 10.91
N THR A 24 5.51 -4.59 10.40
CA THR A 24 4.47 -5.56 10.80
C THR A 24 4.30 -6.72 9.80
N MET A 25 5.09 -6.79 8.74
CA MET A 25 5.01 -7.85 7.74
C MET A 25 5.38 -9.21 8.36
N ALA A 26 4.62 -10.25 8.05
CA ALA A 26 4.95 -11.60 8.49
C ALA A 26 6.31 -12.06 7.94
N PRO A 27 7.22 -12.58 8.79
CA PRO A 27 8.57 -12.96 8.38
C PRO A 27 8.63 -14.30 7.61
N THR A 28 7.54 -15.06 7.58
CA THR A 28 7.39 -16.35 6.89
C THR A 28 5.93 -16.53 6.45
N THR A 29 5.46 -17.76 6.29
CA THR A 29 4.03 -18.06 6.13
C THR A 29 3.22 -17.58 7.35
N SER A 30 2.06 -16.98 7.09
CA SER A 30 1.06 -16.61 8.09
C SER A 30 -0.16 -17.54 8.00
N PHE A 31 -1.08 -17.38 8.96
CA PHE A 31 -2.31 -18.16 9.03
C PHE A 31 -3.18 -18.01 7.78
N TRP A 32 -4.05 -19.00 7.55
CA TRP A 32 -5.04 -19.04 6.46
C TRP A 32 -4.42 -19.33 5.07
N ASP A 33 -4.86 -18.61 4.04
CA ASP A 33 -4.53 -18.88 2.63
C ASP A 33 -3.08 -18.50 2.26
N CYS A 34 -2.37 -17.72 3.10
CA CYS A 34 -1.05 -17.20 2.76
C CYS A 34 -0.04 -18.32 2.44
N GLY A 35 -0.08 -19.44 3.16
CA GLY A 35 0.80 -20.58 2.89
C GLY A 35 0.58 -21.19 1.50
N GLU A 36 -0.69 -21.38 1.11
CA GLU A 36 -1.05 -21.89 -0.21
C GLU A 36 -0.62 -20.93 -1.32
N PHE A 37 -0.89 -19.64 -1.15
CA PHE A 37 -0.54 -18.61 -2.13
C PHE A 37 0.98 -18.43 -2.29
N ILE A 38 1.74 -18.50 -1.20
CA ILE A 38 3.21 -18.48 -1.24
C ILE A 38 3.73 -19.71 -1.98
N ALA A 39 3.26 -20.90 -1.62
CA ALA A 39 3.71 -22.15 -2.23
C ALA A 39 3.41 -22.17 -3.73
N THR A 40 2.17 -21.86 -4.11
CA THR A 40 1.73 -21.84 -5.51
C THR A 40 2.37 -20.72 -6.32
N ALA A 41 2.68 -19.56 -5.73
CA ALA A 41 3.44 -18.52 -6.41
C ALA A 41 4.89 -18.95 -6.69
N ILE A 42 5.55 -19.63 -5.74
CA ILE A 42 6.92 -20.13 -5.91
C ILE A 42 6.97 -21.23 -6.98
N THR A 43 6.03 -22.17 -6.97
CA THR A 43 6.02 -23.31 -7.90
C THR A 43 5.27 -23.03 -9.21
N LEU A 44 4.65 -21.85 -9.35
CA LEU A 44 3.69 -21.52 -10.41
C LEU A 44 2.55 -22.57 -10.52
N GLY A 45 2.12 -23.08 -9.36
CA GLY A 45 0.95 -23.94 -9.23
C GLY A 45 -0.36 -23.15 -9.28
N VAL A 46 -1.50 -23.84 -9.22
CA VAL A 46 -2.81 -23.19 -9.17
C VAL A 46 -3.35 -23.33 -7.74
N PRO A 47 -3.58 -22.23 -7.00
CA PRO A 47 -4.26 -22.30 -5.71
C PRO A 47 -5.73 -22.67 -5.94
N HIS A 48 -6.48 -22.85 -4.86
CA HIS A 48 -7.92 -23.08 -4.94
C HIS A 48 -8.61 -22.09 -5.92
N PRO A 49 -9.66 -22.54 -6.65
CA PRO A 49 -10.35 -21.70 -7.63
C PRO A 49 -10.74 -20.34 -7.02
N PRO A 50 -10.45 -19.21 -7.71
CA PRO A 50 -10.21 -19.04 -9.15
C PRO A 50 -8.73 -18.95 -9.60
N GLY A 51 -7.75 -19.32 -8.78
CA GLY A 51 -6.36 -19.48 -9.21
C GLY A 51 -5.48 -18.20 -9.29
N THR A 52 -6.05 -17.00 -9.24
CA THR A 52 -5.34 -15.69 -9.09
C THR A 52 -4.02 -15.52 -9.88
N PRO A 53 -3.99 -15.73 -11.21
CA PRO A 53 -2.76 -15.89 -11.98
C PRO A 53 -1.80 -14.68 -11.92
N PHE A 54 -2.32 -13.45 -11.90
CA PHE A 54 -1.48 -12.25 -11.83
C PHE A 54 -0.71 -12.17 -10.50
N TYR A 55 -1.37 -12.49 -9.38
CA TYR A 55 -0.71 -12.53 -8.07
C TYR A 55 0.39 -13.58 -8.04
N LEU A 56 0.16 -14.75 -8.64
CA LEU A 56 1.16 -15.82 -8.67
C LEU A 56 2.41 -15.43 -9.47
N LEU A 57 2.24 -14.82 -10.64
CA LEU A 57 3.37 -14.33 -11.45
C LEU A 57 4.17 -13.25 -10.70
N LEU A 58 3.46 -12.34 -10.02
CA LEU A 58 4.09 -11.31 -9.20
C LEU A 58 4.82 -11.93 -7.99
N GLY A 59 4.17 -12.85 -7.27
CA GLY A 59 4.75 -13.59 -6.16
C GLY A 59 5.99 -14.37 -6.56
N ASN A 60 5.95 -15.03 -7.73
CA ASN A 60 7.09 -15.73 -8.29
C ASN A 60 8.27 -14.78 -8.53
N PHE A 61 8.03 -13.63 -9.15
CA PHE A 61 9.05 -12.60 -9.36
C PHE A 61 9.65 -12.13 -8.03
N PHE A 62 8.80 -11.82 -7.04
CA PHE A 62 9.25 -11.37 -5.72
C PHE A 62 10.04 -12.45 -4.97
N SER A 63 9.66 -13.73 -5.08
CA SER A 63 10.38 -14.85 -4.46
C SER A 63 11.84 -14.99 -4.92
N GLN A 64 12.15 -14.51 -6.13
CA GLN A 64 13.49 -14.54 -6.72
C GLN A 64 14.37 -13.35 -6.27
N LEU A 65 13.79 -12.31 -5.66
CA LEU A 65 14.55 -11.15 -5.21
C LEU A 65 15.41 -11.50 -3.98
N PRO A 66 16.69 -11.09 -3.93
CA PRO A 66 17.58 -11.39 -2.81
C PRO A 66 17.36 -10.41 -1.63
N THR A 67 16.11 -10.24 -1.18
CA THR A 67 15.73 -9.27 -0.12
C THR A 67 15.71 -9.89 1.29
N PHE A 68 15.24 -11.13 1.43
CA PHE A 68 15.14 -11.85 2.71
C PHE A 68 15.68 -13.28 2.57
N SER A 69 16.02 -13.93 3.69
CA SER A 69 16.45 -15.33 3.68
C SER A 69 15.29 -16.30 3.40
N ASP A 70 14.11 -16.00 3.92
CA ASP A 70 12.89 -16.80 3.73
C ASP A 70 12.17 -16.44 2.42
N LEU A 71 11.71 -17.45 1.67
CA LEU A 71 10.99 -17.22 0.41
C LEU A 71 9.60 -16.62 0.62
N GLY A 72 8.92 -17.01 1.71
CA GLY A 72 7.62 -16.44 2.09
C GLY A 72 7.73 -14.97 2.43
N ALA A 73 8.75 -14.55 3.17
CA ALA A 73 9.02 -13.12 3.42
C ALA A 73 9.17 -12.31 2.13
N ARG A 74 9.84 -12.87 1.12
CA ARG A 74 10.02 -12.21 -0.17
C ARG A 74 8.70 -12.03 -0.91
N VAL A 75 7.84 -13.04 -0.91
CA VAL A 75 6.48 -12.95 -1.49
C VAL A 75 5.62 -11.97 -0.68
N ASN A 76 5.69 -12.02 0.65
CA ASN A 76 4.94 -11.13 1.54
C ASN A 76 5.24 -9.64 1.30
N LEU A 77 6.44 -9.31 0.79
CA LEU A 77 6.84 -7.94 0.46
C LEU A 77 5.89 -7.23 -0.53
N ILE A 78 5.13 -7.99 -1.32
CA ILE A 78 4.08 -7.45 -2.18
C ILE A 78 3.07 -6.65 -1.34
N SER A 79 2.62 -7.20 -0.21
CA SER A 79 1.54 -6.60 0.59
C SER A 79 1.93 -5.21 1.14
N PRO A 80 3.06 -5.01 1.85
CA PRO A 80 3.46 -3.68 2.31
C PRO A 80 3.60 -2.64 1.19
N ILE A 81 4.15 -3.02 0.04
CA ILE A 81 4.36 -2.09 -1.09
C ILE A 81 3.01 -1.63 -1.67
N PHE A 82 2.15 -2.58 -2.05
CA PHE A 82 0.91 -2.24 -2.74
C PHE A 82 -0.14 -1.65 -1.79
N SER A 83 -0.16 -2.06 -0.52
CA SER A 83 -1.02 -1.43 0.48
C SER A 83 -0.57 0.01 0.78
N ALA A 84 0.73 0.30 0.85
CA ALA A 84 1.22 1.67 1.00
C ALA A 84 0.89 2.55 -0.21
N LEU A 85 0.97 2.01 -1.44
CA LEU A 85 0.52 2.70 -2.65
C LEU A 85 -0.98 3.00 -2.59
N ALA A 86 -1.81 2.06 -2.13
CA ALA A 86 -3.24 2.27 -1.96
C ALA A 86 -3.56 3.41 -0.99
N VAL A 87 -2.86 3.49 0.15
CA VAL A 87 -2.99 4.59 1.13
C VAL A 87 -2.56 5.94 0.50
N MET A 88 -1.47 5.98 -0.25
CA MET A 88 -1.05 7.18 -0.99
C MET A 88 -2.09 7.62 -2.02
N PHE A 89 -2.66 6.68 -2.78
CA PHE A 89 -3.72 6.99 -3.74
C PHE A 89 -4.99 7.47 -3.05
N LEU A 90 -5.34 6.90 -1.90
CA LEU A 90 -6.46 7.39 -1.09
C LEU A 90 -6.25 8.86 -0.70
N TYR A 91 -5.05 9.23 -0.23
CA TYR A 91 -4.71 10.64 0.01
C TYR A 91 -4.93 11.52 -1.24
N LEU A 92 -4.39 11.10 -2.39
CA LEU A 92 -4.53 11.87 -3.65
C LEU A 92 -5.99 11.99 -4.10
N ILE A 93 -6.80 10.94 -3.92
CA ILE A 93 -8.22 10.93 -4.22
C ILE A 93 -8.96 11.90 -3.30
N ILE A 94 -8.68 11.89 -1.98
CA ILE A 94 -9.31 12.83 -1.04
C ILE A 94 -8.97 14.27 -1.41
N VAL A 95 -7.71 14.57 -1.73
CA VAL A 95 -7.30 15.90 -2.21
C VAL A 95 -8.06 16.28 -3.48
N GLN A 96 -8.15 15.37 -4.45
CA GLN A 96 -8.84 15.62 -5.72
C GLN A 96 -10.33 15.90 -5.50
N LEU A 97 -11.00 15.14 -4.63
CA LEU A 97 -12.41 15.33 -4.30
C LEU A 97 -12.65 16.68 -3.61
N ILE A 98 -11.79 17.07 -2.66
CA ILE A 98 -11.91 18.37 -1.99
C ILE A 98 -11.69 19.51 -2.99
N GLU A 99 -10.68 19.42 -3.86
CA GLU A 99 -10.42 20.44 -4.88
C GLU A 99 -11.54 20.52 -5.92
N GLN A 100 -12.20 19.40 -6.24
CA GLN A 100 -13.34 19.38 -7.15
C GLN A 100 -14.55 20.11 -6.56
N TRP A 101 -14.75 20.04 -5.24
CA TRP A 101 -15.89 20.67 -4.57
C TRP A 101 -15.63 22.12 -4.15
N ARG A 102 -14.45 22.44 -3.61
CA ARG A 102 -14.10 23.78 -3.08
C ARG A 102 -13.26 24.62 -4.04
N GLY A 103 -12.77 24.04 -5.14
CA GLY A 103 -11.81 24.65 -6.04
C GLY A 103 -10.34 24.38 -5.64
N LYS A 104 -9.41 24.80 -6.51
CA LYS A 104 -7.96 24.60 -6.31
C LYS A 104 -7.44 25.36 -5.09
N VAL A 105 -6.43 24.79 -4.42
CA VAL A 105 -5.79 25.38 -3.24
C VAL A 105 -5.16 26.75 -3.56
N LYS A 106 -5.57 27.79 -2.84
CA LYS A 106 -5.17 29.19 -3.15
C LYS A 106 -4.13 29.77 -2.20
N SER A 107 -4.10 29.33 -0.95
CA SER A 107 -3.28 29.93 0.10
C SER A 107 -2.71 28.87 1.04
N TRP A 108 -1.75 29.28 1.87
CA TRP A 108 -1.13 28.38 2.84
C TRP A 108 -2.14 27.87 3.91
N PRO A 109 -3.03 28.69 4.48
CA PRO A 109 -4.08 28.19 5.38
C PRO A 109 -5.03 27.19 4.71
N ASP A 110 -5.42 27.45 3.45
CA ASP A 110 -6.28 26.55 2.68
C ASP A 110 -5.59 25.20 2.42
N SER A 111 -4.27 25.22 2.23
CA SER A 111 -3.48 24.00 2.07
C SER A 111 -3.42 23.12 3.31
N LEU A 112 -3.39 23.72 4.50
CA LEU A 112 -3.45 22.98 5.76
C LEU A 112 -4.79 22.27 5.89
N ILE A 113 -5.88 22.93 5.47
CA ILE A 113 -7.22 22.33 5.51
C ILE A 113 -7.30 21.17 4.50
N VAL A 114 -6.93 21.40 3.23
CA VAL A 114 -7.09 20.39 2.17
C VAL A 114 -6.12 19.22 2.36
N TYR A 115 -4.81 19.47 2.48
CA TYR A 115 -3.82 18.41 2.60
C TYR A 115 -3.83 17.79 4.00
N GLY A 116 -4.08 18.57 5.05
CA GLY A 116 -4.16 18.05 6.43
C GLY A 116 -5.35 17.11 6.62
N SER A 117 -6.55 17.46 6.14
CA SER A 117 -7.71 16.56 6.21
C SER A 117 -7.50 15.29 5.39
N ALA A 118 -6.90 15.40 4.20
CA ALA A 118 -6.58 14.24 3.38
C ALA A 118 -5.56 13.29 4.03
N ILE A 119 -4.52 13.83 4.66
CA ILE A 119 -3.52 13.04 5.41
C ILE A 119 -4.19 12.32 6.58
N ILE A 120 -4.99 13.04 7.38
CA ILE A 120 -5.68 12.44 8.53
C ILE A 120 -6.58 11.30 8.07
N GLY A 121 -7.34 11.47 6.99
CA GLY A 121 -8.18 10.42 6.42
C GLY A 121 -7.38 9.20 5.96
N ALA A 122 -6.30 9.42 5.21
CA ALA A 122 -5.45 8.34 4.72
C ALA A 122 -4.71 7.61 5.85
N PHE A 123 -4.22 8.33 6.86
CA PHE A 123 -3.50 7.74 7.99
C PHE A 123 -4.45 6.94 8.89
N THR A 124 -5.68 7.43 9.09
CA THR A 124 -6.71 6.70 9.82
C THR A 124 -7.02 5.38 9.13
N PHE A 125 -7.19 5.40 7.81
CA PHE A 125 -7.39 4.18 7.01
C PHE A 125 -6.18 3.23 7.07
N ALA A 126 -4.96 3.76 7.12
CA ALA A 126 -3.74 2.95 7.19
C ALA A 126 -3.61 2.12 8.48
N VAL A 127 -4.33 2.49 9.54
CA VAL A 127 -4.28 1.81 10.84
C VAL A 127 -5.66 1.31 11.29
N SER A 128 -6.67 1.39 10.42
CA SER A 128 -7.98 0.80 10.69
C SER A 128 -7.98 -0.70 10.47
N ASP A 129 -8.76 -1.42 11.27
CA ASP A 129 -8.99 -2.85 11.08
C ASP A 129 -10.26 -3.10 10.25
N SER A 130 -10.34 -4.27 9.62
CA SER A 130 -11.39 -4.71 8.70
C SER A 130 -12.59 -5.39 9.39
N HIS A 131 -13.03 -4.88 10.55
CA HIS A 131 -14.22 -5.36 11.26
C HIS A 131 -15.55 -4.90 10.65
#